data_AF-W9BSE9-F1
#
_entry.id   AF-W9BSE9-F1
#
_cell.length_a   1.000
_cell.length_b   1.000
_cell.length_c   1.000
_cell.angle_alpha   90.00
_cell.angle_beta   90.00
_cell.angle_gamma   90.00
#
_symmetry.space_group_name_H-M   'P 1'
#
loop_
_entity.id
_entity.type
_entity.pdbx_description
1 polymer ?
#
loop_
_entity_poly.entity_id
_entity_poly.type
_entity_poly.pdbx_seq_one_letter_code
_entity_poly.pdbx_strand_id
1 'polypeptide(L)'
;MAAFLGRTTPILRVADINGALRFYSDALGFHTHWGDSLFASIGRDEAVLMLTAGDQGAGRAWVYIGLADVDALHTELMGRGTAIRHGPRDYPWGAREMQVADPDGNVLRFGSDATDEPYGSWMDEDGTLWSYAEGQGWTRMA
;
A
#
# COMPACT_ATOMS: atom_id res chain seq x y z
N MET A 1 -15.27 22.44 25.10
CA MET A 1 -14.06 22.23 24.28
C MET A 1 -14.47 21.58 22.98
N ALA A 2 -13.86 21.96 21.85
CA ALA A 2 -14.10 21.30 20.58
C ALA A 2 -13.39 19.95 20.54
N ALA A 3 -13.96 18.97 19.84
CA ALA A 3 -13.32 17.67 19.64
C ALA A 3 -12.05 17.83 18.78
N PHE A 4 -11.04 17.01 19.04
CA PHE A 4 -9.81 16.89 18.24
C PHE A 4 -9.81 15.54 17.54
N LEU A 5 -9.54 15.52 16.23
CA LEU A 5 -9.42 14.30 15.44
C LEU A 5 -7.95 13.94 15.25
N GLY A 6 -7.60 12.69 15.52
CA GLY A 6 -6.26 12.15 15.34
C GLY A 6 -5.97 11.67 13.92
N ARG A 7 -4.85 10.97 13.75
CA ARG A 7 -4.50 10.27 12.51
C ARG A 7 -5.52 9.16 12.24
N THR A 8 -5.73 8.85 10.97
CA THR A 8 -6.56 7.72 10.56
C THR A 8 -5.78 6.40 10.73
N THR A 9 -6.49 5.33 11.05
CA THR A 9 -5.94 3.98 11.11
C THR A 9 -6.87 3.08 10.29
N PRO A 10 -6.52 2.77 9.04
CA PRO A 10 -7.32 1.91 8.19
C PRO A 10 -7.50 0.52 8.81
N ILE A 11 -8.66 -0.09 8.56
CA ILE A 11 -8.96 -1.47 8.92
C ILE A 11 -9.04 -2.25 7.60
N LEU A 12 -8.16 -3.23 7.41
CA LEU A 12 -8.10 -4.06 6.22
C LEU A 12 -8.77 -5.41 6.49
N ARG A 13 -9.69 -5.78 5.59
CA ARG A 13 -10.34 -7.09 5.61
C ARG A 13 -9.39 -8.14 5.04
N VAL A 14 -9.17 -9.20 5.80
CA VAL A 14 -8.33 -10.34 5.43
C VAL A 14 -9.09 -11.65 5.68
N ALA A 15 -8.73 -12.73 4.98
CA ALA A 15 -9.37 -14.03 5.19
C ALA A 15 -8.82 -14.78 6.41
N ASP A 16 -7.52 -14.63 6.69
CA ASP A 16 -6.82 -15.28 7.81
C ASP A 16 -5.84 -14.29 8.46
N ILE A 17 -6.07 -13.94 9.73
CA ILE A 17 -5.20 -13.04 10.49
C ILE A 17 -3.78 -13.60 10.57
N ASN A 18 -3.59 -14.91 10.79
CA ASN A 18 -2.24 -15.46 10.95
C ASN A 18 -1.45 -15.40 9.64
N GLY A 19 -2.08 -15.70 8.51
CA GLY A 19 -1.52 -15.53 7.18
C GLY A 19 -1.17 -14.09 6.88
N ALA A 20 -2.07 -13.16 7.20
CA ALA A 20 -1.84 -11.73 7.04
C ALA A 20 -0.65 -11.27 7.91
N LEU A 21 -0.62 -11.61 9.20
CA LEU A 21 0.47 -11.23 10.10
C LEU A 21 1.84 -11.72 9.60
N ARG A 22 1.93 -12.95 9.08
CA ARG A 22 3.17 -13.44 8.44
C ARG A 22 3.56 -12.58 7.24
N PHE A 23 2.62 -12.30 6.34
CA PHE A 23 2.90 -11.43 5.19
C PHE A 23 3.38 -10.04 5.62
N TYR A 24 2.61 -9.34 6.46
CA TYR A 24 2.92 -7.99 6.89
C TYR A 24 4.26 -7.93 7.66
N SER A 25 4.59 -8.94 8.44
CA SER A 25 5.88 -8.99 9.17
C SER A 25 7.06 -9.42 8.30
N ASP A 26 6.98 -10.57 7.65
CA ASP A 26 8.12 -11.16 6.92
C ASP A 26 8.40 -10.37 5.64
N ALA A 27 7.36 -10.03 4.88
CA ALA A 27 7.50 -9.37 3.59
C ALA A 27 7.63 -7.86 3.71
N LEU A 28 6.89 -7.22 4.62
CA LEU A 28 6.81 -5.75 4.72
C LEU A 28 7.48 -5.17 5.97
N GLY A 29 7.95 -5.99 6.91
CA GLY A 29 8.66 -5.54 8.11
C GLY A 29 7.77 -4.87 9.16
N PHE A 30 6.45 -5.08 9.12
CA PHE A 30 5.55 -4.64 10.19
C PHE A 30 5.69 -5.54 11.43
N HIS A 31 5.30 -5.02 12.59
CA HIS A 31 5.23 -5.77 13.84
C HIS A 31 3.83 -5.69 14.44
N THR A 32 3.39 -6.78 15.05
CA THR A 32 2.11 -6.82 15.77
C THR A 32 2.21 -6.04 17.07
N HIS A 33 1.27 -5.13 17.30
CA HIS A 33 1.11 -4.45 18.59
C HIS A 33 0.27 -5.29 19.54
N TRP A 34 -0.88 -5.75 19.05
CA TRP A 34 -1.84 -6.57 19.77
C TRP A 34 -2.77 -7.25 18.76
N GLY A 35 -3.45 -8.32 19.17
CA GLY A 35 -4.44 -8.99 18.33
C GLY A 35 -4.77 -10.40 18.78
N ASP A 36 -5.77 -10.98 18.11
CA ASP A 36 -6.21 -12.37 18.24
C ASP A 36 -6.54 -12.95 16.85
N SER A 37 -7.31 -14.05 16.80
CA SER A 37 -7.68 -14.71 15.54
C SER A 37 -8.67 -13.92 14.67
N LEU A 38 -9.31 -12.89 15.19
CA LEU A 38 -10.35 -12.11 14.52
C LEU A 38 -9.89 -10.69 14.19
N PHE A 39 -9.04 -10.09 15.02
CA PHE A 39 -8.64 -8.70 14.84
C PHE A 39 -7.23 -8.44 15.36
N ALA A 40 -6.46 -7.62 14.65
CA ALA A 40 -5.10 -7.28 15.05
C ALA A 40 -4.72 -5.85 14.68
N SER A 41 -3.81 -5.25 15.43
CA SER A 41 -3.13 -4.00 15.10
C SER A 41 -1.66 -4.29 14.79
N ILE A 42 -1.20 -3.76 13.67
CA ILE A 42 0.19 -3.85 13.23
C ILE A 42 0.75 -2.45 12.98
N GLY A 43 2.06 -2.29 13.12
CA GLY A 43 2.73 -1.04 12.79
C GLY A 43 4.12 -1.22 12.21
N ARG A 44 4.56 -0.19 11.50
CA ARG A 44 5.96 0.02 11.09
C ARG A 44 6.18 1.53 11.08
N ASP A 45 7.13 1.98 11.90
CA ASP A 45 7.37 3.41 12.12
C ASP A 45 6.06 4.13 12.53
N GLU A 46 5.66 5.16 11.78
CA GLU A 46 4.41 5.89 12.02
C GLU A 46 3.17 5.27 11.34
N ALA A 47 3.36 4.28 10.46
CA ALA A 47 2.28 3.62 9.75
C ALA A 47 1.64 2.56 10.66
N VAL A 48 0.34 2.72 10.93
CA VAL A 48 -0.45 1.78 11.73
C VAL A 48 -1.66 1.32 10.91
N LEU A 49 -1.86 0.01 10.87
CA LEU A 49 -3.00 -0.63 10.22
C LEU A 49 -3.67 -1.57 11.23
N MET A 50 -4.98 -1.69 11.13
CA MET A 50 -5.73 -2.77 11.77
C MET A 50 -6.13 -3.80 10.71
N LEU A 51 -6.20 -5.06 11.10
CA LEU A 51 -6.60 -6.20 10.27
C LEU A 51 -7.81 -6.87 10.90
N THR A 52 -8.75 -7.33 10.08
CA THR A 52 -9.97 -8.02 10.54
C THR A 52 -10.27 -9.25 9.69
N ALA A 53 -10.62 -10.36 10.35
CA ALA A 53 -10.98 -11.61 9.69
C ALA A 53 -12.41 -11.53 9.13
N GLY A 54 -12.54 -11.31 7.81
CA GLY A 54 -13.81 -11.42 7.10
C GLY A 54 -14.86 -10.34 7.39
N ASP A 55 -14.58 -9.33 8.22
CA ASP A 55 -15.51 -8.28 8.68
C ASP A 55 -15.05 -6.86 8.26
N GLN A 56 -15.78 -5.80 8.67
CA GLN A 56 -15.46 -4.36 8.59
C GLN A 56 -14.85 -3.88 7.26
N GLY A 57 -15.31 -4.45 6.15
CA GLY A 57 -14.92 -4.10 4.79
C GLY A 57 -15.67 -4.95 3.77
N ALA A 58 -15.71 -4.50 2.54
CA ALA A 58 -16.24 -5.27 1.41
C ALA A 58 -15.21 -5.23 0.28
N GLY A 59 -14.79 -6.41 -0.19
CA GLY A 59 -13.77 -6.51 -1.23
C GLY A 59 -12.37 -6.08 -0.77
N ARG A 60 -11.58 -5.61 -1.74
CA ARG A 60 -10.20 -5.14 -1.59
C ARG A 60 -10.19 -3.66 -1.21
N ALA A 61 -9.21 -3.23 -0.43
CA ALA A 61 -8.98 -1.83 -0.11
C ALA A 61 -7.65 -1.33 -0.66
N TRP A 62 -7.54 -0.01 -0.82
CA TRP A 62 -6.28 0.69 -1.09
C TRP A 62 -5.91 1.56 0.09
N VAL A 63 -4.65 1.50 0.51
CA VAL A 63 -4.09 2.38 1.54
C VAL A 63 -2.86 3.07 0.98
N TYR A 64 -2.81 4.39 1.12
CA TYR A 64 -1.61 5.18 0.83
C TYR A 64 -0.75 5.32 2.09
N ILE A 65 0.54 5.03 1.97
CA ILE A 65 1.54 5.17 3.03
C ILE A 65 2.65 6.08 2.51
N GLY A 66 2.71 7.29 3.06
CA GLY A 66 3.78 8.24 2.78
C GLY A 66 5.08 7.83 3.46
N LEU A 67 6.20 7.98 2.74
CA LEU A 67 7.54 7.72 3.25
C LEU A 67 8.56 8.65 2.62
N ALA A 68 9.76 8.68 3.18
CA ALA A 68 10.83 9.57 2.71
C ALA A 68 11.38 9.17 1.33
N ASP A 69 11.53 7.87 1.07
CA ASP A 69 12.18 7.35 -0.15
C ASP A 69 11.56 5.99 -0.53
N VAL A 70 10.79 5.98 -1.62
CA VAL A 70 10.13 4.77 -2.11
C VAL A 70 11.09 3.81 -2.83
N ASP A 71 12.19 4.29 -3.41
CA ASP A 71 13.19 3.44 -4.08
C ASP A 71 14.03 2.66 -3.06
N ALA A 72 14.33 3.29 -1.91
CA ALA A 72 14.96 2.62 -0.78
C ALA A 72 14.07 1.50 -0.23
N LEU A 73 12.78 1.77 -0.01
CA LEU A 73 11.83 0.74 0.40
C LEU A 73 11.71 -0.36 -0.67
N HIS A 74 11.60 0.01 -1.95
CA HIS A 74 11.55 -0.95 -3.05
C HIS A 74 12.76 -1.91 -3.04
N THR A 75 13.97 -1.37 -2.88
CA THR A 75 15.21 -2.16 -2.77
C THR A 75 15.18 -3.10 -1.57
N GLU A 76 14.73 -2.62 -0.40
CA GLU A 76 14.56 -3.45 0.80
C GLU A 76 13.60 -4.60 0.55
N LEU A 77 12.41 -4.31 0.02
CA LEU A 77 11.36 -5.31 -0.22
C LEU A 77 11.80 -6.36 -1.26
N MET A 78 12.48 -5.93 -2.33
CA MET A 78 13.09 -6.83 -3.30
C MET A 78 14.13 -7.75 -2.65
N GLY A 79 14.95 -7.23 -1.73
CA GLY A 79 15.92 -8.02 -0.96
C GLY A 79 15.28 -9.07 -0.04
N ARG A 80 14.02 -8.86 0.38
CA ARG A 80 13.21 -9.83 1.13
C ARG A 80 12.50 -10.85 0.24
N GLY A 81 12.55 -10.69 -1.09
CA GLY A 81 11.79 -11.52 -2.03
C GLY A 81 10.30 -11.18 -2.09
N THR A 82 9.91 -9.98 -1.61
CA THR A 82 8.52 -9.53 -1.65
C THR A 82 8.08 -9.29 -3.09
N ALA A 83 6.91 -9.81 -3.46
CA ALA A 83 6.33 -9.58 -4.78
C ALA A 83 5.85 -8.11 -4.90
N ILE A 84 6.53 -7.34 -5.74
CA ILE A 84 6.13 -5.98 -6.06
C ILE A 84 5.04 -6.04 -7.14
N ARG A 85 3.86 -5.49 -6.84
CA ARG A 85 2.73 -5.45 -7.78
C ARG A 85 3.02 -4.51 -8.93
N HIS A 86 3.56 -3.34 -8.61
CA HIS A 86 3.95 -2.33 -9.59
C HIS A 86 5.08 -1.49 -9.01
N GLY A 87 6.21 -1.40 -9.72
CA GLY A 87 7.43 -0.75 -9.24
C GLY A 87 7.32 0.78 -9.16
N PRO A 88 8.31 1.45 -8.53
CA PRO A 88 8.35 2.91 -8.37
C PRO A 88 8.25 3.65 -9.70
N ARG A 89 7.35 4.62 -9.76
CA ARG A 89 7.13 5.50 -10.92
C ARG A 89 6.70 6.89 -10.47
N ASP A 90 7.11 7.89 -11.22
CA ASP A 90 6.66 9.27 -11.02
C ASP A 90 5.27 9.48 -11.63
N TYR A 91 4.49 10.35 -11.00
CA TYR A 91 3.12 10.67 -11.39
C TYR A 91 2.89 12.19 -11.43
N PRO A 92 1.89 12.67 -12.22
CA PRO A 92 1.66 14.10 -12.45
C PRO A 92 1.25 14.92 -11.21
N TRP A 93 0.97 14.27 -10.09
CA TRP A 93 0.70 14.93 -8.81
C TRP A 93 1.95 15.10 -7.94
N GLY A 94 3.15 14.90 -8.50
CA GLY A 94 4.42 15.18 -7.83
C GLY A 94 4.87 14.10 -6.84
N ALA A 95 4.36 12.88 -6.98
CA ALA A 95 4.78 11.75 -6.15
C ALA A 95 5.45 10.66 -6.99
N ARG A 96 6.42 9.98 -6.37
CA ARG A 96 6.96 8.72 -6.83
C ARG A 96 6.36 7.61 -6.00
N GLU A 97 5.80 6.59 -6.65
CA GLU A 97 5.00 5.61 -5.94
C GLU A 97 5.14 4.20 -6.48
N MET A 98 4.97 3.23 -5.60
CA MET A 98 4.91 1.81 -5.92
C MET A 98 3.72 1.14 -5.24
N GLN A 99 3.42 -0.09 -5.66
CA GLN A 99 2.29 -0.86 -5.15
C GLN A 99 2.75 -2.25 -4.72
N VAL A 100 2.24 -2.70 -3.57
CA VAL A 100 2.33 -4.09 -3.11
C VAL A 100 0.91 -4.56 -2.80
N ALA A 101 0.56 -5.78 -3.22
CA ALA A 101 -0.69 -6.42 -2.83
C ALA A 101 -0.44 -7.40 -1.68
N ASP A 102 -1.30 -7.38 -0.67
CA ASP A 102 -1.35 -8.44 0.33
C ASP A 102 -2.04 -9.71 -0.23
N PRO A 103 -2.02 -10.84 0.51
CA PRO A 103 -2.60 -12.11 0.03
C PRO A 103 -4.10 -12.06 -0.25
N ASP A 104 -4.82 -11.11 0.34
CA ASP A 104 -6.26 -10.91 0.16
C ASP A 104 -6.56 -9.84 -0.91
N GLY A 105 -5.52 -9.29 -1.54
CA GLY A 105 -5.62 -8.33 -2.64
C GLY A 105 -5.79 -6.88 -2.19
N ASN A 106 -5.66 -6.56 -0.90
CA ASN A 106 -5.55 -5.18 -0.47
C ASN A 106 -4.25 -4.59 -1.02
N VAL A 107 -4.30 -3.37 -1.54
CA VAL A 107 -3.15 -2.71 -2.15
C VAL A 107 -2.58 -1.67 -1.21
N LEU A 108 -1.32 -1.87 -0.82
CA LEU A 108 -0.50 -0.88 -0.15
C LEU A 108 0.24 -0.07 -1.22
N ARG A 109 -0.12 1.21 -1.32
CA ARG A 109 0.52 2.19 -2.19
C ARG A 109 1.49 3.01 -1.37
N PHE A 110 2.77 2.85 -1.64
CA PHE A 110 3.83 3.59 -0.97
C PHE A 110 4.24 4.76 -1.84
N GLY A 111 4.43 5.95 -1.26
CA GLY A 111 4.86 7.11 -2.04
C GLY A 111 5.73 8.12 -1.30
N SER A 112 6.71 8.64 -2.02
CA SER A 112 7.59 9.74 -1.65
C SER A 112 7.45 10.87 -2.68
N ASP A 113 8.22 11.94 -2.53
CA ASP A 113 8.30 12.99 -3.54
C ASP A 113 8.81 12.44 -4.89
N ALA A 114 8.37 13.04 -5.99
CA ALA A 114 8.83 12.70 -7.34
C ALA A 114 10.33 12.96 -7.53
N THR A 115 10.92 12.28 -8.52
CA THR A 115 12.35 12.30 -8.87
C THR A 115 12.64 13.01 -10.21
N ASP A 116 11.64 13.67 -10.79
CA ASP A 116 11.65 14.26 -12.15
C ASP A 116 11.82 13.22 -13.28
N GLU A 117 11.57 11.94 -12.99
CA GLU A 117 11.49 10.90 -14.04
C GLU A 117 10.23 11.09 -14.90
N PRO A 118 10.24 10.64 -16.17
CA PRO A 118 9.04 10.64 -16.98
C PRO A 118 7.89 9.89 -16.29
N TYR A 119 6.67 10.44 -16.37
CA TYR A 119 5.52 9.82 -15.73
C TYR A 119 5.33 8.38 -16.20
N GLY A 120 5.22 7.49 -15.23
CA GLY A 120 5.06 6.07 -15.50
C GLY A 120 3.62 5.66 -15.74
N SER A 121 3.43 4.41 -16.16
CA SER A 121 2.09 3.83 -16.22
C SER A 121 1.51 3.63 -14.82
N TRP A 122 0.19 3.72 -14.69
CA TRP A 122 -0.57 3.38 -13.49
C TRP A 122 -1.18 1.99 -13.64
N MET A 123 -1.07 1.13 -12.62
CA MET A 123 -1.78 -0.14 -12.56
C MET A 123 -3.00 -0.01 -11.65
N ASP A 124 -4.21 -0.19 -12.20
CA ASP A 124 -5.46 -0.16 -11.42
C ASP A 124 -5.68 -1.48 -10.65
N GLU A 125 -6.79 -1.58 -9.93
CA GLU A 125 -7.14 -2.73 -9.07
C GLU A 125 -7.18 -4.08 -9.81
N ASP A 126 -7.60 -4.09 -11.08
CA ASP A 126 -7.73 -5.29 -11.89
C ASP A 126 -6.46 -5.63 -12.67
N GLY A 127 -5.38 -4.87 -12.45
CA GLY A 127 -4.10 -5.05 -13.11
C GLY A 127 -4.04 -4.42 -14.50
N THR A 128 -5.05 -3.61 -14.87
CA THR A 128 -5.01 -2.88 -16.13
C THR A 128 -4.04 -1.71 -16.01
N LEU A 129 -3.19 -1.57 -17.03
CA LEU A 129 -2.25 -0.47 -17.12
C LEU A 129 -2.86 0.73 -17.84
N TRP A 130 -2.53 1.92 -17.33
CA TRP A 130 -2.93 3.20 -17.87
C TRP A 130 -1.70 4.07 -18.10
N SER A 131 -1.67 4.83 -19.18
CA SER A 131 -0.63 5.83 -19.45
C SER A 131 -1.19 7.24 -19.29
N TYR A 132 -0.38 8.16 -18.79
CA TYR A 132 -0.73 9.56 -18.69
C TYR A 132 0.00 10.38 -19.77
N ALA A 133 -0.73 11.28 -20.42
CA ALA A 133 -0.14 12.31 -21.27
C ALA A 133 -0.73 13.68 -20.91
N GLU A 134 0.14 14.69 -20.80
CA GLU A 134 -0.27 16.05 -20.47
C GLU A 134 -1.26 16.58 -21.53
N GLY A 135 -2.36 17.18 -21.07
CA GLY A 135 -3.46 17.63 -21.93
C GLY A 135 -4.39 16.54 -22.46
N GLN A 136 -4.02 15.25 -22.38
CA GLN A 136 -4.86 14.12 -22.79
C GLN A 136 -5.40 13.29 -21.61
N GLY A 137 -4.74 13.37 -20.45
CA GLY A 137 -5.13 12.61 -19.25
C GLY A 137 -4.71 11.15 -19.30
N TRP A 138 -5.42 10.32 -18.53
CA TRP A 138 -5.17 8.88 -18.43
C TRP A 138 -5.88 8.10 -19.53
N THR A 139 -5.14 7.24 -20.23
CA THR A 139 -5.66 6.34 -21.26
C THR A 139 -5.28 4.91 -20.96
N ARG A 140 -6.20 3.97 -21.19
CA ARG A 140 -5.97 2.55 -20.99
C ARG A 140 -4.94 2.06 -22.01
N MET A 141 -3.92 1.36 -21.53
CA MET A 141 -2.95 0.67 -22.39
C MET A 141 -3.58 -0.61 -22.94
N ALA A 142 -3.35 -0.89 -24.22
CA ALA A 142 -3.88 -2.05 -24.92
C ALA A 142 -3.17 -3.35 -24.54
#